data_AF-A0A1G9BGB5-F1
#
_entry.id   AF-A0A1G9BGB5-F1
#
_cell.length_a   1.000
_cell.length_b   1.000
_cell.length_c   1.000
_cell.angle_alpha   90.00
_cell.angle_beta   90.00
_cell.angle_gamma   90.00
#
_symmetry.space_group_name_H-M   'P 1'
#
loop_
_entity.id
_entity.type
_entity.pdbx_description
1 polymer ?
#
loop_
_entity_poly.entity_id
_entity_poly.type
_entity_poly.pdbx_seq_one_letter_code
_entity_poly.pdbx_strand_id
1 'polypeptide(L)'
;MISEPELVGDDDGSPPPGPDVVTAEPAPARARRPWSWAVGGALAASGLWAAGLALFGGASAPDPKGYAMPGDLCTVTEVPHLASAIGKRGIQHRAERADDALDRAWCELDFAGRHAHARLSVSFTLHKKADPAAEFKALSTQDDWSPAYEPVRRIDGLGDEAYLAYAAYGDSAVLSVREGGAVVRMWLHASRYDEAPADFELLVQPLIDDMKLLLERLKM
;
A
#
# COMPACT_ATOMS: atom_id res chain seq x y z
N MET A 1 18.88 43.55 26.62
CA MET A 1 17.74 43.40 27.56
C MET A 1 18.28 42.59 28.73
N ILE A 2 18.73 43.32 29.77
CA ILE A 2 18.06 43.48 31.07
C ILE A 2 18.22 42.16 31.86
N SER A 3 19.36 41.98 32.54
CA SER A 3 19.64 42.39 33.93
C SER A 3 19.14 41.36 34.94
N GLU A 4 20.09 40.61 35.49
CA GLU A 4 19.95 39.78 36.69
C GLU A 4 19.55 40.66 37.89
N PRO A 5 18.64 40.22 38.77
CA PRO A 5 18.40 40.93 40.02
C PRO A 5 19.42 40.51 41.08
N GLU A 6 20.09 41.55 41.57
CA GLU A 6 21.06 41.62 42.66
C GLU A 6 20.61 40.96 43.97
N LEU A 7 21.56 40.27 44.60
CA LEU A 7 21.59 39.94 46.03
C LEU A 7 22.16 41.14 46.81
N VAL A 8 21.36 41.79 47.65
CA VAL A 8 21.82 42.68 48.74
C VAL A 8 20.80 42.54 49.88
N GLY A 9 21.15 41.90 50.99
CA GLY A 9 21.68 42.54 52.22
C GLY A 9 20.64 42.26 53.32
N ASP A 10 20.93 42.12 54.60
CA ASP A 10 22.12 42.26 55.42
C ASP A 10 21.80 41.57 56.77
N ASP A 11 22.86 41.36 57.53
CA ASP A 11 22.92 41.38 59.01
C ASP A 11 22.13 40.36 59.86
N ASP A 12 22.91 39.43 60.40
CA ASP A 12 23.30 39.43 61.82
C ASP A 12 22.19 39.57 62.87
N GLY A 13 21.88 38.46 63.54
CA GLY A 13 21.36 38.50 64.90
C GLY A 13 20.27 37.47 65.18
N SER A 14 20.65 36.29 65.68
CA SER A 14 19.70 35.38 66.33
C SER A 14 19.35 35.86 67.75
N PRO A 15 18.06 35.94 68.12
CA PRO A 15 17.59 35.68 69.47
C PRO A 15 17.15 34.20 69.60
N PRO A 16 17.10 33.64 70.83
CA PRO A 16 17.11 32.19 71.04
C PRO A 16 15.76 31.53 70.70
N PRO A 17 15.74 30.28 70.19
CA PRO A 17 14.51 29.52 70.14
C PRO A 17 14.09 29.12 71.56
N GLY A 18 12.90 29.56 71.99
CA GLY A 18 12.20 28.95 73.13
C GLY A 18 11.80 27.52 72.80
N PRO A 19 11.50 26.66 73.80
CA PRO A 19 11.14 25.28 73.52
C PRO A 19 9.80 25.23 72.76
N ASP A 20 9.85 24.86 71.48
CA ASP A 20 8.69 24.44 70.72
C ASP A 20 8.13 23.17 71.37
N VAL A 21 6.95 23.30 71.98
CA VAL A 21 6.16 22.16 72.43
C VAL A 21 5.71 21.42 71.18
N VAL A 22 6.41 20.33 70.84
CA VAL A 22 5.99 19.41 69.78
C VAL A 22 4.69 18.76 70.25
N THR A 23 3.57 19.35 69.85
CA THR A 23 2.28 18.67 69.88
C THR A 23 2.37 17.63 68.77
N ALA A 24 2.55 16.37 69.12
CA ALA A 24 2.63 15.29 68.15
C ALA A 24 1.30 15.19 67.38
N GLU A 25 1.27 15.72 66.16
CA GLU A 25 0.22 15.35 65.20
C GLU A 25 0.29 13.83 64.97
N PRO A 26 -0.86 13.13 64.95
CA PRO A 26 -0.86 11.72 64.65
C PRO A 26 -0.33 11.53 63.22
N ALA A 27 0.79 10.81 63.09
CA ALA A 27 1.39 10.49 61.81
C ALA A 27 0.33 9.93 60.85
N PRO A 28 0.24 10.40 59.59
CA PRO A 28 -0.69 9.84 58.63
C PRO A 28 -0.38 8.35 58.50
N ALA A 29 -1.41 7.52 58.72
CA ALA A 29 -1.33 6.09 58.56
C ALA A 29 -0.66 5.78 57.22
N ARG A 30 0.46 5.04 57.26
CA ARG A 30 1.21 4.58 56.09
C ARG A 30 0.21 3.99 55.10
N ALA A 31 -0.14 4.74 54.06
CA ALA A 31 -1.04 4.28 53.02
C ALA A 31 -0.42 3.01 52.45
N ARG A 32 -1.07 1.86 52.68
CA ARG A 32 -0.62 0.57 52.17
C ARG A 32 -0.50 0.71 50.66
N ARG A 33 0.76 0.73 50.22
CA ARG A 33 1.20 1.02 48.85
C ARG A 33 0.39 0.15 47.87
N PRO A 34 -0.43 0.71 46.96
CA PRO A 34 -1.36 -0.04 46.10
C PRO A 34 -0.65 -0.79 44.95
N TRP A 35 0.57 -1.24 45.19
CA TRP A 35 1.45 -1.83 44.19
C TRP A 35 0.91 -3.15 43.65
N SER A 36 0.23 -3.94 44.48
CA SER A 36 -0.43 -5.18 44.04
C SER A 36 -1.54 -4.92 43.01
N TRP A 37 -2.31 -3.84 43.18
CA TRP A 37 -3.33 -3.42 42.22
C TRP A 37 -2.72 -2.93 40.91
N ALA A 38 -1.61 -2.19 40.97
CA ALA A 38 -0.89 -1.76 39.79
C ALA A 38 -0.30 -2.95 38.99
N VAL A 39 0.32 -3.92 39.67
CA VAL A 39 0.85 -5.14 39.05
C VAL A 39 -0.27 -6.00 38.48
N GLY A 40 -1.36 -6.19 39.23
CA GLY A 40 -2.53 -6.92 38.75
C GLY A 40 -3.15 -6.29 37.51
N GLY A 41 -3.27 -4.95 37.49
CA GLY A 41 -3.75 -4.20 36.34
C GLY A 41 -2.82 -4.34 35.12
N ALA A 42 -1.51 -4.25 35.32
CA ALA A 42 -0.53 -4.42 34.25
C ALA A 42 -0.57 -5.83 33.63
N LEU A 43 -0.69 -6.88 34.46
CA LEU A 43 -0.81 -8.26 33.99
C LEU A 43 -2.12 -8.49 33.24
N ALA A 44 -3.24 -7.99 33.76
CA ALA A 44 -4.53 -8.09 33.09
C ALA A 44 -4.52 -7.36 31.74
N ALA A 45 -3.99 -6.13 31.69
CA ALA A 45 -3.85 -5.38 30.44
C ALA A 45 -2.95 -6.11 29.44
N SER A 46 -1.83 -6.67 29.88
CA SER A 46 -0.91 -7.46 29.03
C SER A 46 -1.59 -8.72 28.49
N GLY A 47 -2.36 -9.42 29.33
CA GLY A 47 -3.14 -10.59 28.94
C GLY A 47 -4.21 -10.24 27.89
N LEU A 48 -4.91 -9.12 28.07
CA LEU A 48 -5.90 -8.64 27.09
C LEU A 48 -5.25 -8.27 25.75
N TRP A 49 -4.11 -7.58 25.77
CA TRP A 49 -3.36 -7.27 24.54
C TRP A 49 -2.86 -8.53 23.83
N ALA A 50 -2.30 -9.49 24.58
CA ALA A 50 -1.85 -10.75 24.02
C ALA A 50 -3.00 -11.56 23.40
N ALA A 51 -4.15 -11.63 24.08
CA ALA A 51 -5.34 -12.28 23.55
C ALA A 51 -5.88 -11.57 22.30
N GLY A 52 -5.89 -10.23 22.31
CA GLY A 52 -6.26 -9.43 21.14
C GLY A 52 -5.36 -9.69 19.93
N LEU A 53 -4.03 -9.71 20.12
CA LEU A 53 -3.09 -10.02 19.05
C LEU A 53 -3.22 -11.46 18.55
N ALA A 54 -3.49 -12.42 19.43
CA ALA A 54 -3.68 -13.82 19.04
C ALA A 54 -4.98 -14.02 18.23
N LEU A 55 -6.04 -13.29 18.56
CA LEU A 55 -7.34 -13.41 17.89
C LEU A 55 -7.44 -12.58 16.61
N PHE A 56 -6.76 -11.43 16.55
CA PHE A 56 -6.94 -10.43 15.48
C PHE A 56 -5.65 -10.01 14.77
N GLY A 57 -4.47 -10.36 15.29
CA GLY A 57 -3.18 -9.85 14.81
C GLY A 57 -2.55 -10.65 13.68
N GLY A 58 -3.14 -11.77 13.27
CA GLY A 58 -2.64 -12.56 12.14
C GLY A 58 -3.12 -11.98 10.81
N ALA A 59 -2.21 -11.45 9.99
CA ALA A 59 -2.46 -11.32 8.56
C ALA A 59 -2.74 -12.74 8.03
N SER A 60 -3.97 -12.97 7.59
CA SER A 60 -4.31 -14.25 6.97
C SER A 60 -3.64 -14.28 5.60
N ALA A 61 -2.95 -15.37 5.30
CA ALA A 61 -2.43 -15.59 3.96
C ALA A 61 -3.60 -15.53 2.97
N PRO A 62 -3.50 -14.72 1.89
CA PRO A 62 -4.58 -14.62 0.94
C PRO A 62 -4.72 -15.93 0.16
N ASP A 63 -5.95 -16.23 -0.27
CA ASP A 63 -6.20 -17.35 -1.18
C ASP A 63 -5.50 -17.06 -2.53
N PRO A 64 -4.55 -17.90 -2.97
CA PRO A 64 -3.87 -17.68 -4.24
C PRO A 64 -4.78 -17.94 -5.44
N LYS A 65 -6.02 -18.47 -5.29
CA LYS A 65 -6.98 -18.69 -6.39
C LYS A 65 -6.43 -19.50 -7.58
N GLY A 66 -5.44 -20.35 -7.34
CA GLY A 66 -4.74 -21.12 -8.38
C GLY A 66 -3.65 -20.35 -9.12
N TYR A 67 -3.40 -19.09 -8.76
CA TYR A 67 -2.29 -18.32 -9.31
C TYR A 67 -0.94 -18.85 -8.79
N ALA A 68 0.00 -18.97 -9.71
CA ALA A 68 1.39 -19.25 -9.42
C ALA A 68 2.30 -18.29 -10.20
N MET A 69 3.51 -18.08 -9.69
CA MET A 69 4.51 -17.29 -10.37
C MET A 69 4.86 -17.94 -11.73
N PRO A 70 4.59 -17.28 -12.87
CA PRO A 70 5.00 -17.80 -14.17
C PRO A 70 6.53 -17.76 -14.26
N GLY A 71 7.13 -18.75 -14.91
CA GLY A 71 8.57 -18.71 -15.20
C GLY A 71 8.97 -17.75 -16.32
N ASP A 72 7.98 -17.20 -17.05
CA ASP A 72 8.15 -16.07 -17.97
C ASP A 72 6.83 -15.33 -18.18
N LEU A 73 6.69 -14.15 -17.56
CA LEU A 73 5.48 -13.31 -17.70
C LEU A 73 5.26 -12.84 -19.15
N CYS A 74 6.32 -12.56 -19.92
CA CYS A 74 6.18 -12.11 -21.30
C CYS A 74 5.70 -13.23 -22.24
N THR A 75 6.05 -14.48 -21.94
CA THR A 75 5.59 -15.63 -22.73
C THR A 75 4.10 -15.89 -22.51
N VAL A 76 3.58 -15.72 -21.29
CA VAL A 76 2.14 -15.86 -21.02
C VAL A 76 1.32 -14.64 -21.48
N THR A 77 1.95 -13.47 -21.60
CA THR A 77 1.33 -12.21 -22.06
C THR A 77 1.30 -12.12 -23.58
N GLU A 78 0.26 -12.70 -24.21
CA GLU A 78 0.15 -12.72 -25.69
C GLU A 78 -0.51 -11.49 -26.31
N VAL A 79 -1.41 -10.82 -25.57
CA VAL A 79 -2.08 -9.56 -25.95
C VAL A 79 -2.58 -9.48 -27.42
N PRO A 80 -3.33 -10.49 -27.93
CA PRO A 80 -3.78 -10.51 -29.32
C PRO A 80 -4.76 -9.39 -29.68
N HIS A 81 -5.62 -8.96 -28.74
CA HIS A 81 -6.62 -7.94 -29.01
C HIS A 81 -5.97 -6.56 -29.15
N LEU A 82 -5.04 -6.21 -28.26
CA LEU A 82 -4.22 -5.01 -28.39
C LEU A 82 -3.37 -5.08 -29.65
N ALA A 83 -2.70 -6.21 -29.93
CA ALA A 83 -1.88 -6.35 -31.14
C ALA A 83 -2.69 -6.09 -32.43
N SER A 84 -3.97 -6.51 -32.46
CA SER A 84 -4.86 -6.18 -33.57
C SER A 84 -5.21 -4.70 -33.67
N ALA A 85 -5.26 -3.98 -32.54
CA ALA A 85 -5.65 -2.58 -32.46
C ALA A 85 -4.47 -1.61 -32.70
N ILE A 86 -3.29 -1.87 -32.13
CA ILE A 86 -2.15 -0.94 -32.11
C ILE A 86 -0.95 -1.39 -32.95
N GLY A 87 -0.91 -2.65 -33.38
CA GLY A 87 0.14 -3.18 -34.26
C GLY A 87 0.92 -4.34 -33.67
N LYS A 88 2.03 -4.71 -34.33
CA LYS A 88 2.76 -5.93 -33.98
C LYS A 88 3.60 -5.74 -32.71
N ARG A 89 3.61 -6.79 -31.88
CA ARG A 89 4.50 -6.92 -30.71
C ARG A 89 5.97 -6.90 -31.16
N GLY A 90 6.78 -6.13 -30.46
CA GLY A 90 8.18 -5.85 -30.75
C GLY A 90 9.10 -6.31 -29.61
N ILE A 91 10.00 -5.41 -29.19
CA ILE A 91 10.99 -5.68 -28.14
C ILE A 91 10.27 -5.97 -26.83
N GLN A 92 10.82 -6.92 -26.07
CA GLN A 92 10.34 -7.25 -24.75
C GLN A 92 11.44 -7.17 -23.70
N HIS A 93 11.11 -6.57 -22.56
CA HIS A 93 11.95 -6.58 -21.36
C HIS A 93 11.23 -7.34 -20.26
N ARG A 94 11.97 -8.08 -19.44
CA ARG A 94 11.37 -8.86 -18.35
C ARG A 94 12.22 -8.85 -17.09
N ALA A 95 11.56 -9.00 -15.95
CA ALA A 95 12.21 -9.22 -14.67
C ALA A 95 11.31 -10.05 -13.76
N GLU A 96 11.91 -10.92 -12.97
CA GLU A 96 11.22 -11.78 -12.00
C GLU A 96 11.97 -11.75 -10.67
N ARG A 97 11.22 -11.74 -9.57
CA ARG A 97 11.75 -11.80 -8.21
C ARG A 97 10.81 -12.63 -7.36
N ALA A 98 11.35 -13.66 -6.74
CA ALA A 98 10.66 -14.42 -5.72
C ALA A 98 11.14 -14.00 -4.33
N ASP A 99 10.20 -13.90 -3.39
CA ASP A 99 10.46 -13.63 -1.97
C ASP A 99 9.49 -14.46 -1.12
N ASP A 100 9.76 -14.66 0.16
CA ASP A 100 8.89 -15.47 1.01
C ASP A 100 7.51 -14.84 1.26
N ALA A 101 7.39 -13.51 1.13
CA ALA A 101 6.16 -12.77 1.38
C ALA A 101 5.34 -12.57 0.10
N LEU A 102 6.00 -12.39 -1.05
CA LEU A 102 5.37 -12.15 -2.34
C LEU A 102 6.31 -12.49 -3.50
N ASP A 103 5.73 -12.91 -4.62
CA ASP A 103 6.44 -13.05 -5.90
C ASP A 103 6.06 -11.92 -6.84
N ARG A 104 7.01 -11.46 -7.67
CA ARG A 104 6.79 -10.39 -8.65
C ARG A 104 7.39 -10.74 -9.99
N ALA A 105 6.59 -10.59 -11.04
CA ALA A 105 7.05 -10.57 -12.41
C ALA A 105 6.69 -9.25 -13.09
N TRP A 106 7.51 -8.86 -14.05
CA TRP A 106 7.32 -7.68 -14.88
C TRP A 106 7.68 -8.02 -16.31
N CYS A 107 6.86 -7.54 -17.24
CA CYS A 107 7.05 -7.64 -18.67
C CYS A 107 6.76 -6.28 -19.30
N GLU A 108 7.63 -5.81 -20.17
CA GLU A 108 7.40 -4.66 -21.02
C GLU A 108 7.35 -5.12 -22.46
N LEU A 109 6.33 -4.68 -23.21
CA LEU A 109 6.14 -4.98 -24.63
C LEU A 109 6.08 -3.67 -25.40
N ASP A 110 6.99 -3.47 -26.34
CA ASP A 110 6.88 -2.38 -27.31
C ASP A 110 6.02 -2.84 -28.50
N PHE A 111 5.25 -1.92 -29.06
CA PHE A 111 4.45 -2.13 -30.26
C PHE A 111 4.94 -1.20 -31.37
N ALA A 112 5.15 -1.77 -32.55
CA ALA A 112 5.51 -1.04 -33.75
C ALA A 112 4.32 -1.00 -34.72
N GLY A 113 3.66 0.15 -34.79
CA GLY A 113 2.60 0.46 -35.74
C GLY A 113 3.05 1.45 -36.82
N ARG A 114 2.25 1.61 -37.88
CA ARG A 114 2.52 2.57 -38.98
C ARG A 114 2.44 4.04 -38.52
N HIS A 115 1.71 4.33 -37.44
CA HIS A 115 1.36 5.70 -37.01
C HIS A 115 1.50 5.97 -35.50
N ALA A 116 1.95 4.99 -34.70
CA ALA A 116 2.09 5.16 -33.25
C ALA A 116 3.19 4.25 -32.69
N HIS A 117 3.88 4.75 -31.67
CA HIS A 117 4.66 3.93 -30.75
C HIS A 117 3.84 3.73 -29.49
N ALA A 118 3.63 2.48 -29.12
CA ALA A 118 2.95 2.12 -27.89
C ALA A 118 3.81 1.16 -27.08
N ARG A 119 3.67 1.23 -25.76
CA ARG A 119 4.37 0.39 -24.81
C ARG A 119 3.36 -0.12 -23.79
N LEU A 120 3.38 -1.42 -23.55
CA LEU A 120 2.58 -2.06 -22.51
C LEU A 120 3.51 -2.60 -21.43
N SER A 121 3.38 -2.08 -20.23
CA SER A 121 4.03 -2.60 -19.03
C SER A 121 3.03 -3.45 -18.26
N VAL A 122 3.31 -4.74 -18.16
CA VAL A 122 2.53 -5.71 -17.39
C VAL A 122 3.31 -6.07 -16.14
N SER A 123 2.67 -5.93 -14.98
CA SER A 123 3.20 -6.46 -13.72
C SER A 123 2.25 -7.49 -13.13
N PHE A 124 2.83 -8.50 -12.51
CA PHE A 124 2.16 -9.54 -11.76
C PHE A 124 2.79 -9.60 -10.37
N THR A 125 1.98 -9.51 -9.34
CA THR A 125 2.40 -9.71 -7.95
C THR A 125 1.52 -10.76 -7.30
N LEU A 126 2.12 -11.82 -6.77
CA LEU A 126 1.41 -12.83 -5.99
C LEU A 126 1.77 -12.68 -4.51
N HIS A 127 0.82 -12.20 -3.71
CA HIS A 127 0.97 -12.10 -2.27
C HIS A 127 0.78 -13.47 -1.62
N LYS A 128 1.69 -13.86 -0.73
CA LYS A 128 1.68 -15.16 -0.03
C LYS A 128 1.42 -15.04 1.46
N LYS A 129 1.72 -13.88 2.07
CA LYS A 129 1.58 -13.67 3.52
C LYS A 129 0.56 -12.58 3.91
N ALA A 130 0.37 -11.56 3.08
CA ALA A 130 -0.47 -10.41 3.39
C ALA A 130 -1.53 -10.22 2.31
N ASP A 131 -2.80 -10.11 2.71
CA ASP A 131 -3.90 -9.83 1.79
C ASP A 131 -3.76 -8.43 1.18
N PRO A 132 -3.65 -8.31 -0.16
CA PRO A 132 -3.48 -7.03 -0.83
C PRO A 132 -4.76 -6.20 -0.95
N ALA A 133 -5.94 -6.71 -0.56
CA ALA A 133 -7.22 -6.06 -0.90
C ALA A 133 -7.32 -4.59 -0.48
N ALA A 134 -6.97 -4.27 0.77
CA ALA A 134 -7.04 -2.90 1.28
C ALA A 134 -6.06 -1.95 0.57
N GLU A 135 -4.83 -2.40 0.36
CA GLU A 135 -3.78 -1.62 -0.32
C GLU A 135 -4.11 -1.45 -1.81
N PHE A 136 -4.53 -2.53 -2.48
CA PHE A 136 -4.91 -2.52 -3.89
C PHE A 136 -6.00 -1.50 -4.16
N LYS A 137 -7.07 -1.51 -3.35
CA LYS A 137 -8.16 -0.54 -3.49
C LYS A 137 -7.64 0.88 -3.30
N ALA A 138 -6.89 1.15 -2.24
CA ALA A 138 -6.32 2.47 -1.99
C ALA A 138 -5.46 2.93 -3.18
N LEU A 139 -4.44 2.16 -3.57
CA LEU A 139 -3.53 2.51 -4.67
C LEU A 139 -4.21 2.59 -6.05
N SER A 140 -5.37 1.98 -6.23
CA SER A 140 -6.10 2.01 -7.51
C SER A 140 -7.13 3.13 -7.57
N THR A 141 -7.57 3.66 -6.43
CA THR A 141 -8.60 4.72 -6.36
C THR A 141 -8.10 6.05 -5.78
N GLN A 142 -6.87 6.09 -5.28
CA GLN A 142 -6.29 7.29 -4.70
C GLN A 142 -5.83 8.24 -5.81
N ASP A 143 -6.21 9.50 -5.66
CA ASP A 143 -5.67 10.61 -6.45
C ASP A 143 -4.23 10.88 -5.98
N ASP A 144 -3.26 10.10 -6.44
CA ASP A 144 -1.87 10.22 -5.99
C ASP A 144 -1.12 11.40 -6.65
N TRP A 145 0.11 11.66 -6.19
CA TRP A 145 1.02 12.81 -6.46
C TRP A 145 1.29 13.26 -7.91
N SER A 146 0.61 12.71 -8.91
CA SER A 146 0.66 13.16 -10.31
C SER A 146 -0.66 13.86 -10.66
N PRO A 147 -0.64 15.06 -11.25
CA PRO A 147 -1.88 15.73 -11.63
C PRO A 147 -2.61 14.87 -12.66
N ALA A 148 -3.82 14.48 -12.27
CA ALA A 148 -4.90 13.85 -13.02
C ALA A 148 -4.73 12.37 -13.41
N TYR A 149 -5.37 11.51 -12.64
CA TYR A 149 -6.16 10.45 -13.25
C TYR A 149 -7.61 10.94 -13.33
N GLU A 150 -8.29 10.71 -14.45
CA GLU A 150 -9.75 10.86 -14.55
C GLU A 150 -10.47 9.96 -13.53
N PRO A 151 -11.77 10.17 -13.21
CA PRO A 151 -12.47 9.33 -12.25
C PRO A 151 -12.29 7.85 -12.56
N VAL A 152 -11.68 7.14 -11.61
CA VAL A 152 -11.34 5.72 -11.73
C VAL A 152 -12.62 4.93 -12.00
N ARG A 153 -12.65 4.25 -13.15
CA ARG A 153 -13.78 3.40 -13.55
C ARG A 153 -13.59 2.02 -12.95
N ARG A 154 -14.52 1.58 -12.10
CA ARG A 154 -14.59 0.17 -11.69
C ARG A 154 -15.01 -0.67 -12.90
N ILE A 155 -14.31 -1.78 -13.13
CA ILE A 155 -14.64 -2.76 -14.15
C ILE A 155 -15.18 -4.00 -13.46
N ASP A 156 -16.44 -4.34 -13.73
CA ASP A 156 -17.06 -5.54 -13.15
C ASP A 156 -16.77 -6.78 -14.00
N GLY A 157 -16.78 -7.96 -13.36
CA GLY A 157 -16.56 -9.24 -14.03
C GLY A 157 -15.09 -9.54 -14.37
N LEU A 158 -14.15 -8.88 -13.70
CA LEU A 158 -12.71 -9.08 -13.87
C LEU A 158 -12.04 -9.19 -12.50
N GLY A 159 -11.67 -10.41 -12.09
CA GLY A 159 -11.19 -10.69 -10.74
C GLY A 159 -12.22 -10.35 -9.64
N ASP A 160 -11.73 -10.17 -8.42
CA ASP A 160 -12.53 -9.70 -7.28
C ASP A 160 -12.79 -8.19 -7.38
N GLU A 161 -11.77 -7.43 -7.79
CA GLU A 161 -11.80 -5.98 -7.96
C GLU A 161 -10.94 -5.57 -9.15
N ALA A 162 -11.47 -4.71 -10.02
CA ALA A 162 -10.73 -4.13 -11.13
C ALA A 162 -11.04 -2.65 -11.32
N TYR A 163 -10.00 -1.90 -11.70
CA TYR A 163 -10.03 -0.46 -11.82
C TYR A 163 -9.28 -0.03 -13.08
N LEU A 164 -9.90 0.84 -13.86
CA LEU A 164 -9.34 1.48 -15.03
C LEU A 164 -9.15 2.97 -14.76
N ALA A 165 -7.95 3.48 -15.00
CA ALA A 165 -7.61 4.89 -14.88
C ALA A 165 -6.89 5.39 -16.14
N TYR A 166 -7.11 6.64 -16.51
CA TYR A 166 -6.41 7.32 -17.62
C TYR A 166 -5.54 8.44 -17.07
N ALA A 167 -4.33 8.60 -17.59
CA ALA A 167 -3.50 9.74 -17.25
C ALA A 167 -4.10 11.04 -17.79
N ALA A 168 -3.84 12.14 -17.08
CA ALA A 168 -4.36 13.49 -17.32
C ALA A 168 -4.16 13.99 -18.73
N TYR A 169 -2.99 13.64 -19.27
CA TYR A 169 -2.53 14.08 -20.56
C TYR A 169 -3.07 13.19 -21.69
N GLY A 170 -3.89 12.18 -21.36
CA GLY A 170 -4.54 11.30 -22.31
C GLY A 170 -3.56 10.41 -23.09
N ASP A 171 -2.38 10.16 -22.55
CA ASP A 171 -1.26 9.44 -23.18
C ASP A 171 -1.05 8.03 -22.61
N SER A 172 -1.77 7.67 -21.53
CA SER A 172 -1.73 6.33 -20.96
C SER A 172 -3.01 5.91 -20.25
N ALA A 173 -3.20 4.59 -20.20
CA ALA A 173 -4.27 3.91 -19.48
C ALA A 173 -3.69 2.81 -18.59
N VAL A 174 -4.24 2.65 -17.39
CA VAL A 174 -3.84 1.64 -16.41
C VAL A 174 -5.05 0.81 -16.02
N LEU A 175 -5.01 -0.48 -16.35
CA LEU A 175 -5.96 -1.48 -15.86
C LEU A 175 -5.31 -2.29 -14.74
N SER A 176 -5.86 -2.18 -13.54
CA SER A 176 -5.43 -2.93 -12.35
C SER A 176 -6.49 -3.94 -11.97
N VAL A 177 -6.10 -5.19 -11.71
CA VAL A 177 -6.99 -6.27 -11.29
C VAL A 177 -6.42 -6.97 -10.07
N ARG A 178 -7.27 -7.28 -9.10
CA ARG A 178 -6.97 -8.15 -7.97
C ARG A 178 -7.91 -9.36 -7.99
N GLU A 179 -7.36 -10.55 -7.80
CA GLU A 179 -8.14 -11.77 -7.56
C GLU A 179 -7.42 -12.62 -6.51
N GLY A 180 -8.04 -12.78 -5.34
CA GLY A 180 -7.37 -13.37 -4.17
C GLY A 180 -6.10 -12.60 -3.80
N GLY A 181 -4.99 -13.33 -3.68
CA GLY A 181 -3.65 -12.77 -3.43
C GLY A 181 -2.92 -12.26 -4.67
N ALA A 182 -3.46 -12.44 -5.88
CA ALA A 182 -2.83 -11.98 -7.11
C ALA A 182 -3.26 -10.55 -7.46
N VAL A 183 -2.29 -9.73 -7.87
CA VAL A 183 -2.48 -8.38 -8.41
C VAL A 183 -1.81 -8.31 -9.78
N VAL A 184 -2.58 -7.97 -10.80
CA VAL A 184 -2.10 -7.79 -12.17
C VAL A 184 -2.36 -6.36 -12.60
N ARG A 185 -1.35 -5.70 -13.18
CA ARG A 185 -1.50 -4.35 -13.71
C ARG A 185 -0.99 -4.30 -15.14
N MET A 186 -1.81 -3.76 -16.04
CA MET A 186 -1.43 -3.41 -17.40
C MET A 186 -1.42 -1.89 -17.52
N TRP A 187 -0.24 -1.33 -17.78
CA TRP A 187 -0.07 0.09 -18.07
C TRP A 187 0.29 0.24 -19.54
N LEU A 188 -0.67 0.75 -20.30
CA LEU A 188 -0.50 1.06 -21.71
C LEU A 188 -0.17 2.53 -21.87
N HIS A 189 0.95 2.83 -22.49
CA HIS A 189 1.33 4.17 -22.94
C HIS A 189 1.34 4.18 -24.46
N ALA A 190 0.78 5.21 -25.08
CA ALA A 190 0.78 5.35 -26.53
C ALA A 190 1.00 6.81 -26.92
N SER A 191 2.00 7.04 -27.76
CA SER A 191 2.27 8.32 -28.39
C SER A 191 1.95 8.25 -29.88
N ARG A 192 1.09 9.15 -30.37
CA ARG A 192 0.89 9.38 -31.80
C ARG A 192 1.88 10.44 -32.31
N TYR A 193 2.28 10.33 -33.57
CA TYR A 193 3.19 11.29 -34.20
C TYR A 193 2.50 12.59 -34.59
N ASP A 194 1.19 12.53 -34.81
CA ASP A 194 0.25 13.61 -35.00
C ASP A 194 -0.36 13.98 -33.63
N GLU A 195 -0.27 15.26 -33.25
CA GLU A 195 -0.48 15.84 -31.90
C GLU A 195 -1.85 15.56 -31.21
N ALA A 196 -2.71 14.74 -31.80
CA ALA A 196 -3.93 14.28 -31.13
C ALA A 196 -3.60 13.13 -30.15
N PRO A 197 -3.99 13.22 -28.87
CA PRO A 197 -3.85 12.12 -27.92
C PRO A 197 -4.51 10.85 -28.47
N ALA A 198 -3.96 9.70 -28.12
CA ALA A 198 -4.55 8.43 -28.53
C ALA A 198 -5.94 8.31 -27.89
N ASP A 199 -6.94 7.93 -28.67
CA ASP A 199 -8.27 7.62 -28.14
C ASP A 199 -8.22 6.28 -27.41
N PHE A 200 -7.87 6.34 -26.11
CA PHE A 200 -7.75 5.15 -25.27
C PHE A 200 -9.08 4.46 -25.01
N GLU A 201 -10.22 5.13 -25.16
CA GLU A 201 -11.54 4.50 -25.02
C GLU A 201 -11.71 3.38 -26.06
N LEU A 202 -11.17 3.54 -27.28
CA LEU A 202 -11.15 2.49 -28.30
C LEU A 202 -10.26 1.29 -27.92
N LEU A 203 -9.32 1.47 -26.99
CA LEU A 203 -8.38 0.44 -26.53
C LEU A 203 -8.84 -0.25 -25.24
N VAL A 204 -9.89 0.26 -24.58
CA VAL A 204 -10.41 -0.32 -23.32
C VAL A 204 -10.85 -1.75 -23.49
N GLN A 205 -11.70 -2.02 -24.49
CA GLN A 205 -12.23 -3.36 -24.68
C GLN A 205 -11.12 -4.36 -25.05
N PRO A 206 -10.22 -4.06 -26.01
CA PRO A 206 -9.03 -4.88 -26.24
C PRO A 206 -8.18 -5.13 -24.98
N LEU A 207 -7.95 -4.10 -24.17
CA LEU A 207 -7.18 -4.20 -22.94
C LEU A 207 -7.85 -5.11 -21.91
N ILE A 208 -9.17 -5.02 -21.74
CA ILE A 208 -9.94 -5.89 -20.85
C ILE A 208 -9.90 -7.33 -21.34
N ASP A 209 -10.07 -7.57 -22.63
CA ASP A 209 -10.09 -8.93 -23.19
C ASP A 209 -8.72 -9.59 -23.09
N ASP A 210 -7.64 -8.85 -23.35
CA ASP A 210 -6.27 -9.35 -23.13
C ASP A 210 -5.96 -9.60 -21.65
N MET A 211 -6.47 -8.76 -20.74
CA MET A 211 -6.34 -8.99 -19.31
C MET A 211 -7.06 -10.28 -18.87
N LYS A 212 -8.27 -10.54 -19.37
CA LYS A 212 -8.98 -11.80 -19.08
C LYS A 212 -8.17 -13.02 -19.54
N LEU A 213 -7.63 -12.97 -20.76
CA LEU A 213 -6.78 -14.04 -21.29
C LEU A 213 -5.53 -14.27 -20.43
N LEU A 214 -4.91 -13.19 -19.95
CA LEU A 214 -3.74 -13.28 -19.08
C LEU A 214 -4.10 -13.92 -17.73
N LEU A 215 -5.18 -13.48 -17.08
CA LEU A 215 -5.62 -14.03 -15.79
C LEU A 215 -5.87 -15.53 -15.87
N GLU A 216 -6.55 -16.01 -16.92
CA GLU A 216 -6.80 -17.43 -17.11
C GLU A 216 -5.53 -18.25 -17.34
N ARG A 217 -4.50 -17.66 -17.96
CA ARG A 217 -3.20 -18.32 -18.21
C ARG A 217 -2.28 -18.33 -16.99
N LEU A 218 -2.47 -17.41 -16.05
CA LEU A 218 -1.70 -17.36 -14.81
C LEU A 218 -2.23 -18.34 -13.76
N LYS A 219 -3.45 -18.86 -13.93
CA LYS A 219 -4.00 -19.96 -13.13
C LYS A 219 -3.38 -21.29 -13.59
N MET A 220 -2.81 -22.05 -12.65
CA MET A 220 -2.15 -23.34 -12.90
C MET A 220 -2.81 -24.49 -12.13
#